data_AF-A0AA97KB44-F1
#
_entry.id   AF-A0AA97KB44-F1
#
_cell.length_a   1.000
_cell.length_b   1.000
_cell.length_c   1.000
_cell.angle_alpha   90.00
_cell.angle_beta   90.00
_cell.angle_gamma   90.00
#
_symmetry.space_group_name_H-M   'P 1'
#
loop_
_entity.id
_entity.type
_entity.pdbx_description
1 polymer ?
#
loop_
_entity_poly.entity_id
_entity_poly.type
_entity_poly.pdbx_seq_one_letter_code
_entity_poly.pdbx_strand_id
1 'polypeptide(L)'
;MQKEVGTPPENAEKGKEEMVRRSWSSHSYNVGAASSFLSTFITFPIYKTIFRQQLHAFSIQEAVRQLSQEGLHRFYRGVFPPLLSKTLQGTLMFGTYENCLRIIASHSPGSYSMGDRYTAGLVSGFLEALVLGPFERIQNVLQDGRKNKRFPTTYSILREFHSYALRERLVLGYFRGLSLILVRNGLGSSLYFCLKDPLRDHLSARGLPHWLPALVSGSVNGTLICLFLYPLSVLIANVQSQVGKEEMLRFQASVTAVWENHGRRVALLYRGGSLLILRSCLTWGLTTAIYDFLQQNTV
;
A
#
# COMPACT_ATOMS: atom_id res chain seq x y z
N MET A 1 -9.27 -28.95 58.89
CA MET A 1 -8.65 -28.99 57.55
C MET A 1 -9.31 -27.95 56.67
N GLN A 2 -8.82 -26.72 56.69
CA GLN A 2 -9.15 -25.70 55.69
C GLN A 2 -8.32 -26.00 54.43
N LYS A 3 -8.98 -26.21 53.29
CA LYS A 3 -8.33 -26.27 51.98
C LYS A 3 -8.13 -24.82 51.53
N GLU A 4 -6.88 -24.35 51.52
CA GLU A 4 -6.49 -23.15 50.79
C GLU A 4 -6.81 -23.36 49.31
N VAL A 5 -7.78 -22.60 48.80
CA VAL A 5 -7.96 -22.39 47.37
C VAL A 5 -6.88 -21.41 46.96
N GLY A 6 -5.74 -21.95 46.51
CA GLY A 6 -4.65 -21.16 45.96
C GLY A 6 -5.15 -20.37 44.75
N THR A 7 -5.16 -19.04 44.89
CA THR A 7 -5.23 -18.12 43.76
C THR A 7 -4.09 -18.46 42.78
N PRO A 8 -4.37 -18.55 41.46
CA PRO A 8 -3.29 -18.76 40.49
C PRO A 8 -2.30 -17.60 40.59
N PRO A 9 -0.98 -17.85 40.44
CA PRO A 9 0.01 -16.79 40.55
C PRO A 9 -0.24 -15.77 39.42
N GLU A 10 -0.48 -14.51 39.80
CA GLU A 10 -0.75 -13.36 38.90
C GLU A 10 0.25 -13.25 37.73
N ASN A 11 1.48 -13.77 37.91
CA ASN A 11 2.52 -13.84 36.90
C ASN A 11 2.23 -14.84 35.76
N ALA A 12 1.51 -15.93 36.04
CA ALA A 12 1.14 -16.93 35.03
C ALA A 12 -0.04 -16.46 34.15
N GLU A 13 -0.95 -15.66 34.71
CA GLU A 13 -2.02 -15.01 33.93
C GLU A 13 -1.45 -13.88 33.06
N LYS A 14 -0.57 -13.02 33.59
CA LYS A 14 0.15 -12.03 32.78
C LYS A 14 0.95 -12.66 31.64
N GLY A 15 1.63 -13.78 31.89
CA GLY A 15 2.37 -14.52 30.86
C GLY A 15 1.47 -15.13 29.78
N LYS A 16 0.29 -15.64 30.15
CA LYS A 16 -0.72 -16.13 29.19
C LYS A 16 -1.33 -15.00 28.39
N GLU A 17 -1.67 -13.88 29.01
CA GLU A 17 -2.16 -12.69 28.32
C GLU A 17 -1.13 -12.13 27.35
N GLU A 18 0.14 -12.08 27.73
CA GLU A 18 1.22 -11.60 26.86
C GLU A 18 1.47 -12.56 25.68
N MET A 19 1.43 -13.87 25.92
CA MET A 19 1.56 -14.90 24.88
C MET A 19 0.38 -14.87 23.90
N VAL A 20 -0.85 -14.74 24.40
CA VAL A 20 -2.05 -14.54 23.59
C VAL A 20 -1.92 -13.24 22.80
N ARG A 21 -1.58 -12.10 23.42
CA ARG A 21 -1.37 -10.81 22.75
C ARG A 21 -0.32 -10.89 21.63
N ARG A 22 0.79 -11.61 21.84
CA ARG A 22 1.83 -11.84 20.81
C ARG A 22 1.32 -12.72 19.67
N SER A 23 0.60 -13.80 19.98
CA SER A 23 0.00 -14.70 18.97
C SER A 23 -0.96 -13.96 18.04
N TRP A 24 -1.89 -13.19 18.61
CA TRP A 24 -2.82 -12.37 17.83
C TRP A 24 -2.08 -11.29 17.01
N SER A 25 -0.90 -10.82 17.44
CA SER A 25 -0.15 -9.76 16.74
C SER A 25 0.48 -10.32 15.47
N SER A 26 1.20 -11.44 15.59
CA SER A 26 1.76 -12.15 14.45
C SER A 26 0.68 -12.62 13.48
N HIS A 27 -0.51 -12.95 13.97
CA HIS A 27 -1.64 -13.33 13.15
C HIS A 27 -2.04 -12.23 12.15
N SER A 28 -2.21 -10.97 12.60
CA SER A 28 -2.57 -9.86 11.72
C SER A 28 -1.53 -9.56 10.64
N TYR A 29 -0.24 -9.71 10.96
CA TYR A 29 0.84 -9.60 9.97
C TYR A 29 0.74 -10.70 8.91
N ASN A 30 0.52 -11.95 9.33
CA ASN A 30 0.42 -13.10 8.43
C ASN A 30 -0.82 -13.02 7.53
N VAL A 31 -1.98 -12.64 8.08
CA VAL A 31 -3.22 -12.46 7.31
C VAL A 31 -3.08 -11.31 6.32
N GLY A 32 -2.48 -10.19 6.73
CA GLY A 32 -2.18 -9.07 5.84
C GLY A 32 -1.23 -9.45 4.69
N ALA A 33 -0.22 -10.29 4.99
CA ALA A 33 0.70 -10.84 3.99
C ALA A 33 -0.05 -11.74 2.99
N ALA A 34 -0.81 -12.71 3.50
CA ALA A 34 -1.51 -13.71 2.69
C ALA A 34 -2.59 -13.07 1.80
N SER A 35 -3.36 -12.12 2.34
CA SER A 35 -4.40 -11.41 1.57
C SER A 35 -3.80 -10.58 0.44
N SER A 36 -2.69 -9.90 0.71
CA SER A 36 -2.00 -9.06 -0.28
C SER A 36 -1.25 -9.89 -1.32
N PHE A 37 -0.69 -11.03 -0.92
CA PHE A 37 -0.08 -12.00 -1.82
C PHE A 37 -1.12 -12.58 -2.80
N LEU A 38 -2.22 -13.11 -2.27
CA LEU A 38 -3.24 -13.79 -3.07
C LEU A 38 -3.96 -12.82 -4.00
N SER A 39 -4.33 -11.63 -3.50
CA SER A 39 -4.92 -10.57 -4.34
C SER A 39 -3.98 -10.12 -5.46
N THR A 40 -2.68 -9.96 -5.18
CA THR A 40 -1.68 -9.59 -6.20
C THR A 40 -1.52 -10.70 -7.22
N PHE A 41 -1.49 -11.96 -6.81
CA PHE A 41 -1.40 -13.10 -7.72
C PHE A 41 -2.60 -13.17 -8.67
N ILE A 42 -3.82 -12.98 -8.14
CA ILE A 42 -5.06 -12.98 -8.92
C ILE A 42 -5.14 -11.77 -9.86
N THR A 43 -4.69 -10.59 -9.43
CA THR A 43 -4.77 -9.34 -10.23
C THR A 43 -3.59 -9.13 -11.18
N PHE A 44 -2.51 -9.90 -11.05
CA PHE A 44 -1.33 -9.81 -11.92
C PHE A 44 -1.64 -9.86 -13.44
N PRO A 45 -2.49 -10.78 -13.95
CA PRO A 45 -2.98 -10.77 -15.33
C PRO A 45 -3.45 -9.39 -15.82
N ILE A 46 -4.27 -8.75 -15.01
CA ILE A 46 -4.90 -7.47 -15.32
C ILE A 46 -3.83 -6.38 -15.32
N TYR A 47 -2.92 -6.39 -14.33
CA TYR A 47 -1.81 -5.45 -14.27
C TYR A 47 -0.88 -5.54 -15.47
N LYS A 48 -0.55 -6.77 -15.90
CA LYS A 48 0.31 -6.99 -17.06
C LYS A 48 -0.33 -6.47 -18.35
N THR A 49 -1.65 -6.63 -18.48
CA THR A 49 -2.43 -6.10 -19.62
C THR A 49 -2.45 -4.58 -19.62
N ILE A 50 -2.75 -3.95 -18.47
CA ILE A 50 -2.72 -2.49 -18.30
C ILE A 50 -1.33 -1.93 -18.64
N PHE A 51 -0.28 -2.59 -18.16
CA PHE A 51 1.10 -2.17 -18.42
C PHE A 51 1.47 -2.25 -19.92
N ARG A 52 1.08 -3.33 -20.62
CA ARG A 52 1.29 -3.45 -22.07
C ARG A 52 0.53 -2.38 -22.85
N GLN A 53 -0.69 -2.07 -22.44
CA GLN A 53 -1.47 -0.99 -23.03
C GLN A 53 -0.77 0.37 -22.85
N GLN A 54 -0.22 0.64 -21.66
CA GLN A 54 0.50 1.89 -21.38
C GLN A 54 1.78 2.04 -22.22
N LEU A 55 2.51 0.95 -22.47
CA LEU A 55 3.75 0.98 -23.25
C LEU A 55 3.54 1.04 -24.76
N HIS A 56 2.55 0.31 -25.29
CA HIS A 56 2.42 0.11 -26.73
C HIS A 56 1.18 0.76 -27.35
N ALA A 57 0.37 1.46 -26.56
CA ALA A 57 -0.89 2.07 -27.00
C ALA A 57 -1.83 1.11 -27.77
N PHE A 58 -1.69 -0.20 -27.54
CA PHE A 58 -2.52 -1.22 -28.19
C PHE A 58 -3.95 -1.22 -27.64
N SER A 59 -4.90 -1.71 -28.46
CA SER A 59 -6.24 -2.09 -28.00
C SER A 59 -6.14 -3.20 -26.94
N ILE A 60 -6.98 -3.12 -25.90
CA ILE A 60 -7.07 -4.13 -24.81
C ILE A 60 -7.28 -5.54 -25.39
N GLN A 61 -8.05 -5.65 -26.48
CA GLN A 61 -8.32 -6.93 -27.14
C GLN A 61 -7.05 -7.55 -27.74
N GLU A 62 -6.19 -6.75 -28.37
CA GLU A 62 -4.94 -7.23 -28.97
C GLU A 62 -3.94 -7.64 -27.88
N ALA A 63 -3.89 -6.89 -26.77
CA ALA A 63 -3.07 -7.24 -25.61
C ALA A 63 -3.50 -8.57 -25.00
N VAL A 64 -4.81 -8.78 -24.77
CA VAL A 64 -5.37 -10.03 -24.25
C VAL A 64 -5.12 -11.20 -25.22
N ARG A 65 -5.28 -10.97 -26.53
CA ARG A 65 -5.04 -11.99 -27.56
C ARG A 65 -3.57 -12.43 -27.58
N GLN A 66 -2.62 -11.50 -27.58
CA GLN A 66 -1.19 -11.81 -27.49
C GLN A 66 -0.85 -12.55 -26.19
N LEU A 67 -1.42 -12.11 -25.07
CA LEU A 67 -1.23 -12.75 -23.76
C LEU A 67 -1.77 -14.19 -23.73
N SER A 68 -2.90 -14.46 -24.39
CA SER A 68 -3.48 -15.81 -24.49
C SER A 68 -2.60 -16.79 -25.31
N GLN A 69 -1.79 -16.27 -26.24
CA GLN A 69 -0.92 -17.06 -27.11
C GLN A 69 0.46 -17.37 -26.49
N GLU A 70 0.85 -16.66 -25.42
CA GLU A 70 2.20 -16.77 -24.82
C GLU A 70 2.37 -17.96 -23.85
N GLY A 71 1.28 -18.61 -23.42
CA GLY A 71 1.27 -19.72 -22.45
C GLY A 71 1.41 -19.26 -20.98
N LEU A 72 0.88 -20.05 -20.04
CA LEU A 72 0.76 -19.70 -18.60
C LEU A 72 2.09 -19.34 -17.93
N HIS A 73 3.18 -20.03 -18.24
CA HIS A 73 4.49 -19.76 -17.63
C HIS A 73 5.07 -18.39 -18.05
N ARG A 74 4.94 -18.04 -19.34
CA ARG A 74 5.39 -16.73 -19.85
C ARG A 74 4.44 -15.61 -19.42
N PHE A 75 3.17 -15.96 -19.20
CA PHE A 75 2.15 -15.06 -18.67
C PHE A 75 2.52 -14.54 -17.28
N TYR A 76 2.95 -15.39 -16.34
CA TYR A 76 3.35 -15.00 -14.98
C TYR A 76 4.83 -14.58 -14.83
N ARG A 77 5.62 -14.56 -15.92
CA ARG A 77 7.00 -14.07 -15.87
C ARG A 77 7.04 -12.61 -15.40
N GLY A 78 7.80 -12.36 -14.34
CA GLY A 78 7.93 -11.03 -13.73
C GLY A 78 6.92 -10.72 -12.62
N VAL A 79 6.15 -11.71 -12.14
CA VAL A 79 5.23 -11.54 -11.00
C VAL A 79 5.94 -11.31 -9.67
N PHE A 80 7.18 -11.81 -9.52
CA PHE A 80 7.89 -11.82 -8.25
C PHE A 80 8.10 -10.41 -7.64
N PRO A 81 8.61 -9.40 -8.35
CA PRO A 81 8.83 -8.09 -7.73
C PRO A 81 7.53 -7.39 -7.27
N PRO A 82 6.44 -7.34 -8.07
CA PRO A 82 5.15 -6.84 -7.59
C PRO A 82 4.59 -7.63 -6.41
N LEU A 83 4.71 -8.96 -6.44
CA LEU A 83 4.21 -9.85 -5.38
C LEU A 83 4.91 -9.59 -4.05
N LEU A 84 6.25 -9.53 -4.06
CA LEU A 84 7.04 -9.22 -2.87
C LEU A 84 6.70 -7.84 -2.33
N SER A 85 6.68 -6.83 -3.20
CA SER A 85 6.39 -5.44 -2.80
C SER A 85 5.00 -5.30 -2.18
N LYS A 86 3.98 -5.90 -2.78
CA LYS A 86 2.60 -5.82 -2.27
C LYS A 86 2.38 -6.66 -1.02
N THR A 87 3.04 -7.81 -0.91
CA THR A 87 3.02 -8.61 0.31
C THR A 87 3.61 -7.82 1.48
N LEU A 88 4.81 -7.24 1.31
CA LEU A 88 5.45 -6.41 2.34
C LEU A 88 4.58 -5.21 2.74
N GLN A 89 3.98 -4.54 1.74
CA GLN A 89 3.05 -3.44 1.98
C GLN A 89 1.86 -3.88 2.85
N GLY A 90 1.19 -4.97 2.48
CA GLY A 90 0.06 -5.52 3.23
C GLY A 90 0.42 -5.94 4.65
N THR A 91 1.54 -6.66 4.80
CA THR A 91 2.07 -7.08 6.10
C THR A 91 2.27 -5.89 7.03
N LEU A 92 2.97 -4.85 6.57
CA LEU A 92 3.22 -3.65 7.37
C LEU A 92 1.92 -2.88 7.66
N MET A 93 1.07 -2.71 6.65
CA MET A 93 -0.13 -1.90 6.78
C MET A 93 -1.11 -2.50 7.81
N PHE A 94 -1.52 -3.75 7.61
CA PHE A 94 -2.49 -4.41 8.50
C PHE A 94 -1.88 -4.75 9.86
N GLY A 95 -0.64 -5.24 9.89
CA GLY A 95 0.00 -5.64 11.14
C GLY A 95 0.29 -4.46 12.06
N THR A 96 0.82 -3.35 11.53
CA THR A 96 1.09 -2.15 12.36
C THR A 96 -0.19 -1.47 12.81
N TYR A 97 -1.23 -1.47 11.97
CA TYR A 97 -2.55 -0.95 12.34
C TYR A 97 -3.12 -1.68 13.56
N GLU A 98 -3.18 -3.01 13.50
CA GLU A 98 -3.70 -3.85 14.59
C GLU A 98 -2.87 -3.71 15.87
N ASN A 99 -1.54 -3.65 15.76
CA ASN A 99 -0.70 -3.40 16.94
C ASN A 99 -0.94 -2.02 17.55
N CYS A 100 -1.11 -0.99 16.73
CA CYS A 100 -1.38 0.35 17.21
C CYS A 100 -2.74 0.43 17.92
N LEU A 101 -3.79 -0.16 17.34
CA LEU A 101 -5.09 -0.26 17.99
C LEU A 101 -5.01 -0.97 19.35
N ARG A 102 -4.20 -2.01 19.49
CA ARG A 102 -4.04 -2.71 20.78
C ARG A 102 -3.32 -1.88 21.82
N ILE A 103 -2.29 -1.14 21.43
CA ILE A 103 -1.61 -0.21 22.32
C ILE A 103 -2.63 0.83 22.82
N ILE A 104 -3.47 1.37 21.93
CA ILE A 104 -4.53 2.31 22.31
C ILE A 104 -5.55 1.65 23.25
N ALA A 105 -6.03 0.44 22.94
CA ALA A 105 -6.97 -0.31 23.78
C ALA A 105 -6.44 -0.58 25.19
N SER A 106 -5.12 -0.78 25.33
CA SER A 106 -4.50 -1.01 26.63
C SER A 106 -4.59 0.20 27.57
N HIS A 107 -4.74 1.41 27.02
CA HIS A 107 -4.92 2.65 27.76
C HIS A 107 -6.39 3.08 27.89
N SER A 108 -7.28 2.56 27.06
CA SER A 108 -8.72 2.87 27.10
C SER A 108 -9.53 1.64 26.69
N PRO A 109 -9.89 0.75 27.65
CA PRO A 109 -10.65 -0.45 27.35
C PRO A 109 -12.09 -0.09 26.91
N GLY A 110 -12.43 -0.42 25.67
CA GLY A 110 -13.73 -0.12 25.05
C GLY A 110 -13.75 -0.43 23.55
N SER A 111 -14.86 -0.11 22.87
CA SER A 111 -14.92 -0.18 21.40
C SER A 111 -14.03 0.90 20.78
N TYR A 112 -13.28 0.55 19.74
CA TYR A 112 -12.42 1.49 19.01
C TYR A 112 -13.22 2.67 18.46
N SER A 113 -12.87 3.88 18.89
CA SER A 113 -13.45 5.10 18.33
C SER A 113 -12.92 5.34 16.90
N MET A 114 -13.60 6.21 16.15
CA MET A 114 -13.10 6.67 14.85
C MET A 114 -11.75 7.37 14.96
N GLY A 115 -11.49 8.07 16.08
CA GLY A 115 -10.21 8.70 16.36
C GLY A 115 -9.08 7.68 16.48
N ASP A 116 -9.32 6.56 17.17
CA ASP A 116 -8.33 5.49 17.35
C ASP A 116 -7.98 4.81 16.03
N ARG A 117 -8.98 4.58 15.18
CA ARG A 117 -8.77 4.02 13.84
C ARG A 117 -7.99 4.98 12.95
N TYR A 118 -8.28 6.28 13.06
CA TYR A 118 -7.57 7.31 12.31
C TYR A 118 -6.09 7.38 12.71
N THR A 119 -5.80 7.41 14.02
CA THR A 119 -4.43 7.48 14.55
C THR A 119 -3.65 6.20 14.25
N ALA A 120 -4.25 5.02 14.44
CA ALA A 120 -3.63 3.75 14.09
C ALA A 120 -3.35 3.66 12.58
N GLY A 121 -4.27 4.15 11.75
CA GLY A 121 -4.07 4.26 10.31
C GLY A 121 -2.91 5.18 9.93
N LEU A 122 -2.76 6.32 10.62
CA LEU A 122 -1.67 7.27 10.36
C LEU A 122 -0.32 6.63 10.69
N VAL A 123 -0.21 6.01 11.86
CA VAL A 123 1.02 5.33 12.32
C VAL A 123 1.40 4.21 11.35
N SER A 124 0.42 3.40 10.94
CA SER A 124 0.61 2.35 9.94
C SER A 124 1.15 2.90 8.61
N GLY A 125 0.51 3.94 8.06
CA GLY A 125 0.93 4.58 6.82
C GLY A 125 2.31 5.25 6.92
N PHE A 126 2.65 5.83 8.06
CA PHE A 126 3.98 6.41 8.29
C PHE A 126 5.07 5.35 8.34
N LEU A 127 4.84 4.24 9.05
CA LEU A 127 5.80 3.14 9.07
C LEU A 127 5.99 2.54 7.68
N GLU A 128 4.90 2.35 6.94
CA GLU A 128 4.95 1.90 5.53
C GLU A 128 5.83 2.85 4.69
N ALA A 129 5.62 4.17 4.79
CA ALA A 129 6.39 5.16 4.05
C ALA A 129 7.88 5.15 4.43
N LEU A 130 8.23 4.96 5.71
CA LEU A 130 9.61 4.90 6.16
C LEU A 130 10.33 3.65 5.67
N VAL A 131 9.67 2.48 5.70
CA VAL A 131 10.26 1.20 5.30
C VAL A 131 10.29 1.04 3.79
N LEU A 132 9.21 1.38 3.09
CA LEU A 132 9.05 1.15 1.65
C LEU A 132 9.40 2.35 0.78
N GLY A 133 9.50 3.55 1.36
CA GLY A 133 9.82 4.79 0.63
C GLY A 133 11.09 4.71 -0.23
N PRO A 134 12.22 4.15 0.27
CA PRO A 134 13.42 3.97 -0.55
C PRO A 134 13.23 3.03 -1.74
N PHE A 135 12.43 1.97 -1.58
CA PHE A 135 12.12 1.04 -2.66
C PHE A 135 11.24 1.70 -3.73
N GLU A 136 10.22 2.43 -3.30
CA GLU A 136 9.35 3.22 -4.18
C GLU A 136 10.16 4.26 -4.96
N ARG A 137 11.10 4.94 -4.28
CA ARG A 137 12.01 5.91 -4.91
C ARG A 137 12.82 5.28 -6.04
N ILE A 138 13.42 4.11 -5.80
CA ILE A 138 14.18 3.38 -6.83
C ILE A 138 13.27 2.98 -7.99
N GLN A 139 12.06 2.49 -7.70
CA GLN A 139 11.09 2.11 -8.73
C GLN A 139 10.67 3.30 -9.59
N ASN A 140 10.38 4.47 -8.99
CA ASN A 140 10.00 5.68 -9.73
C ASN A 140 11.13 6.21 -10.63
N VAL A 141 12.39 6.11 -10.21
CA VAL A 141 13.53 6.46 -11.07
C VAL A 141 13.68 5.45 -12.23
N LEU A 142 13.58 4.15 -11.94
CA LEU A 142 13.74 3.10 -12.94
C LEU A 142 12.61 3.09 -13.97
N GLN A 143 11.40 3.47 -13.57
CA GLN A 143 10.22 3.55 -14.44
C GLN A 143 10.19 4.85 -15.28
N ASP A 144 11.02 5.86 -14.97
CA ASP A 144 11.13 7.05 -15.80
C ASP A 144 11.93 6.73 -17.08
N GLY A 145 11.21 6.40 -18.14
CA GLY A 145 11.80 6.01 -19.44
C GLY A 145 12.75 7.06 -20.03
N ARG A 146 12.61 8.34 -19.68
CA ARG A 146 13.55 9.41 -20.11
C ARG A 146 14.95 9.20 -19.56
N LYS A 147 15.07 8.49 -18.44
CA LYS A 147 16.33 8.25 -17.73
C LYS A 147 16.94 6.89 -18.02
N ASN A 148 16.29 6.05 -18.83
CA ASN A 148 16.76 4.69 -19.11
C ASN A 148 18.21 4.63 -19.65
N LYS A 149 18.65 5.65 -20.40
CA LYS A 149 20.05 5.75 -20.86
C LYS A 149 21.04 5.98 -19.72
N ARG A 150 20.68 6.79 -18.73
CA ARG A 150 21.53 7.16 -17.59
C ARG A 150 21.44 6.13 -16.46
N PHE A 151 20.25 5.56 -16.25
CA PHE A 151 19.93 4.64 -15.18
C PHE A 151 19.22 3.37 -15.69
N PRO A 152 19.90 2.49 -16.44
CA PRO A 152 19.29 1.28 -17.00
C PRO A 152 18.99 0.19 -15.95
N THR A 153 19.62 0.28 -14.78
CA THR A 153 19.52 -0.76 -13.73
C THR A 153 19.43 -0.15 -12.33
N THR A 154 18.86 -0.89 -11.39
CA THR A 154 18.88 -0.52 -9.97
C THR A 154 20.30 -0.27 -9.46
N TYR A 155 21.29 -1.05 -9.92
CA TYR A 155 22.69 -0.86 -9.54
C TYR A 155 23.22 0.51 -9.94
N SER A 156 22.90 1.00 -11.15
CA SER A 156 23.33 2.34 -11.59
C SER A 156 22.75 3.47 -10.72
N ILE A 157 21.52 3.31 -10.24
CA ILE A 157 20.87 4.25 -9.32
C ILE A 157 21.53 4.20 -7.95
N LEU A 158 21.77 3.00 -7.42
CA LEU A 158 22.44 2.84 -6.12
C LEU A 158 23.86 3.38 -6.15
N ARG A 159 24.61 3.16 -7.24
CA ARG A 159 25.95 3.73 -7.43
C ARG A 159 25.93 5.26 -7.40
N GLU A 160 24.97 5.88 -8.07
CA GLU A 160 24.78 7.33 -8.04
C GLU A 160 24.46 7.81 -6.62
N PHE A 161 23.54 7.16 -5.90
CA PHE A 161 23.22 7.55 -4.52
C PHE A 161 24.40 7.39 -3.58
N HIS A 162 25.20 6.34 -3.77
CA HIS A 162 26.42 6.10 -3.01
C HIS A 162 27.55 7.09 -3.31
N SER A 163 27.49 7.84 -4.41
CA SER A 163 28.45 8.91 -4.71
C SER A 163 28.25 10.17 -3.85
N TYR A 164 27.07 10.33 -3.24
CA TYR A 164 26.76 11.48 -2.39
C TYR A 164 27.36 11.32 -0.98
N ALA A 165 27.61 12.45 -0.31
CA ALA A 165 28.01 12.45 1.10
C ALA A 165 26.93 11.76 1.96
N LEU A 166 27.29 11.17 3.10
CA LEU A 166 26.39 10.29 3.87
C LEU A 166 25.00 10.91 4.16
N ARG A 167 24.95 12.18 4.56
CA ARG A 167 23.70 12.92 4.81
C ARG A 167 22.90 13.15 3.53
N GLU A 168 23.57 13.54 2.45
CA GLU A 168 22.95 13.75 1.14
C GLU A 168 22.45 12.44 0.54
N ARG A 169 23.20 11.36 0.66
CA ARG A 169 22.78 10.02 0.24
C ARG A 169 21.45 9.62 0.86
N LEU A 170 21.25 9.90 2.14
CA LEU A 170 19.99 9.61 2.82
C LEU A 170 18.87 10.57 2.39
N VAL A 171 19.08 11.88 2.50
CA VAL A 171 18.01 12.88 2.30
C VAL A 171 17.69 13.11 0.83
N LEU A 172 18.72 13.22 -0.01
CA LEU A 172 18.62 13.52 -1.45
C LEU A 172 18.52 12.24 -2.30
N GLY A 173 19.15 11.16 -1.87
CA GLY A 173 19.08 9.85 -2.54
C GLY A 173 17.82 9.08 -2.13
N TYR A 174 17.90 8.35 -1.03
CA TYR A 174 16.89 7.36 -0.64
C TYR A 174 15.54 7.95 -0.19
N PHE A 175 15.55 9.04 0.57
CA PHE A 175 14.36 9.61 1.21
C PHE A 175 13.87 10.91 0.58
N ARG A 176 14.26 11.21 -0.66
CA ARG A 176 13.75 12.40 -1.35
C ARG A 176 12.24 12.28 -1.60
N GLY A 177 11.50 13.28 -1.12
CA GLY A 177 10.04 13.31 -1.18
C GLY A 177 9.36 12.56 -0.03
N LEU A 178 10.09 12.09 0.99
CA LEU A 178 9.53 11.33 2.11
C LEU A 178 8.34 12.02 2.78
N SER A 179 8.36 13.35 2.95
CA SER A 179 7.23 14.09 3.53
C SER A 179 5.93 13.91 2.74
N LEU A 180 6.01 13.88 1.41
CA LEU A 180 4.84 13.67 0.55
C LEU A 180 4.35 12.22 0.63
N ILE A 181 5.26 11.26 0.73
CA ILE A 181 4.93 9.84 0.91
C ILE A 181 4.28 9.63 2.28
N LEU A 182 4.80 10.25 3.34
CA LEU A 182 4.22 10.21 4.69
C LEU A 182 2.78 10.72 4.66
N VAL A 183 2.54 11.89 4.05
CA VAL A 183 1.18 12.44 3.90
C VAL A 183 0.28 11.50 3.10
N ARG A 184 0.74 11.00 1.95
CA ARG A 184 -0.06 10.10 1.10
C ARG A 184 -0.40 8.80 1.82
N ASN A 185 0.59 8.10 2.38
CA ASN A 185 0.39 6.80 3.01
C ASN A 185 -0.34 6.93 4.33
N GLY A 186 -0.01 7.93 5.15
CA GLY A 186 -0.73 8.23 6.38
C GLY A 186 -2.21 8.48 6.11
N LEU A 187 -2.53 9.47 5.26
CA LEU A 187 -3.92 9.78 4.93
C LEU A 187 -4.62 8.60 4.23
N GLY A 188 -3.93 7.91 3.32
CA GLY A 188 -4.48 6.75 2.62
C GLY A 188 -4.87 5.63 3.58
N SER A 189 -3.98 5.25 4.48
CA SER A 189 -4.25 4.19 5.47
C SER A 189 -5.30 4.62 6.48
N SER A 190 -5.27 5.85 6.99
CA SER A 190 -6.30 6.37 7.90
C SER A 190 -7.69 6.38 7.28
N LEU A 191 -7.82 6.90 6.06
CA LEU A 191 -9.09 6.87 5.34
C LEU A 191 -9.53 5.42 5.08
N TYR A 192 -8.59 4.54 4.73
CA TYR A 192 -8.91 3.14 4.49
C TYR A 192 -9.52 2.49 5.74
N PHE A 193 -8.84 2.57 6.87
CA PHE A 193 -9.27 1.93 8.11
C PHE A 193 -10.50 2.59 8.77
N CYS A 194 -10.70 3.90 8.59
CA CYS A 194 -11.91 4.58 9.07
C CYS A 194 -13.15 4.21 8.24
N LEU A 195 -13.02 4.08 6.92
CA LEU A 195 -14.15 3.87 6.02
C LEU A 195 -14.49 2.41 5.76
N LYS A 196 -13.52 1.48 5.91
CA LYS A 196 -13.73 0.06 5.54
C LYS A 196 -14.83 -0.63 6.36
N ASP A 197 -14.86 -0.43 7.67
CA ASP A 197 -15.77 -1.17 8.54
C ASP A 197 -17.20 -0.61 8.48
N PRO A 198 -17.45 0.70 8.60
CA PRO A 198 -18.82 1.23 8.53
C PRO A 198 -19.52 0.91 7.21
N LEU A 199 -18.79 0.97 6.09
CA LEU A 199 -19.33 0.66 4.78
C LEU A 199 -19.61 -0.84 4.62
N ARG A 200 -18.70 -1.69 5.12
CA ARG A 200 -18.92 -3.15 5.15
C ARG A 200 -20.14 -3.48 6.00
N ASP A 201 -20.23 -2.96 7.21
CA ASP A 201 -21.28 -3.29 8.18
C ASP A 201 -22.66 -2.81 7.68
N HIS A 202 -22.74 -1.64 7.03
CA HIS A 202 -23.96 -1.16 6.38
C HIS A 202 -24.43 -2.07 5.23
N LEU A 203 -23.50 -2.64 4.45
CA LEU A 203 -23.82 -3.57 3.36
C LEU A 203 -24.16 -4.96 3.89
N SER A 204 -23.49 -5.42 4.95
CA SER A 204 -23.78 -6.69 5.62
C SER A 204 -25.19 -6.73 6.22
N ALA A 205 -25.68 -5.59 6.72
CA ALA A 205 -27.06 -5.46 7.22
C ALA A 205 -28.14 -5.75 6.16
N ARG A 206 -27.78 -5.80 4.87
CA ARG A 206 -28.70 -6.11 3.75
C ARG A 206 -28.81 -7.60 3.43
N GLY A 207 -28.20 -8.49 4.24
CA GLY A 207 -28.29 -9.94 4.05
C GLY A 207 -27.50 -10.49 2.85
N LEU A 208 -26.47 -9.76 2.40
CA LEU A 208 -25.62 -10.18 1.28
C LEU A 208 -24.65 -11.31 1.67
N PRO A 209 -24.15 -12.11 0.70
CA PRO A 209 -23.09 -13.09 0.95
C PRO A 209 -21.88 -12.44 1.61
N HIS A 210 -21.29 -13.11 2.60
CA HIS A 210 -20.31 -12.51 3.50
C HIS A 210 -19.10 -11.83 2.79
N TRP A 211 -18.59 -12.41 1.70
CA TRP A 211 -17.45 -11.86 0.96
C TRP A 211 -17.78 -10.57 0.17
N LEU A 212 -19.05 -10.33 -0.15
CA LEU A 212 -19.48 -9.26 -1.05
C LEU A 212 -19.44 -7.87 -0.38
N PRO A 213 -19.97 -7.67 0.84
CA PRO A 213 -19.79 -6.41 1.58
C PRO A 213 -18.33 -5.99 1.74
N ALA A 214 -17.44 -6.94 2.07
CA ALA A 214 -16.01 -6.68 2.22
C ALA A 214 -15.36 -6.27 0.88
N LEU A 215 -15.72 -6.98 -0.21
CA LEU A 215 -15.24 -6.65 -1.56
C LEU A 215 -15.69 -5.26 -2.01
N VAL A 216 -16.98 -4.96 -1.88
CA VAL A 216 -17.54 -3.67 -2.29
C VAL A 216 -16.97 -2.53 -1.43
N SER A 217 -16.88 -2.74 -0.12
CA SER A 217 -16.27 -1.77 0.80
C SER A 217 -14.83 -1.46 0.40
N GLY A 218 -14.01 -2.49 0.19
CA GLY A 218 -12.62 -2.32 -0.24
C GLY A 218 -12.49 -1.62 -1.60
N SER A 219 -13.34 -2.00 -2.58
CA SER A 219 -13.33 -1.40 -3.92
C SER A 219 -13.72 0.07 -3.92
N VAL A 220 -14.82 0.43 -3.23
CA VAL A 220 -15.30 1.82 -3.14
C VAL A 220 -14.27 2.67 -2.40
N ASN A 221 -13.81 2.20 -1.25
CA ASN A 221 -12.85 2.91 -0.42
C ASN A 221 -11.52 3.12 -1.16
N GLY A 222 -10.97 2.06 -1.77
CA GLY A 222 -9.76 2.13 -2.57
C GLY A 222 -9.89 3.08 -3.77
N THR A 223 -11.06 3.13 -4.41
CA THR A 223 -11.35 4.06 -5.51
C THR A 223 -11.39 5.51 -5.02
N LEU A 224 -12.11 5.80 -3.94
CA LEU A 224 -12.23 7.14 -3.37
C LEU A 224 -10.89 7.69 -2.90
N ILE A 225 -10.13 6.87 -2.15
CA ILE A 225 -8.79 7.24 -1.68
C ILE A 225 -7.85 7.48 -2.86
N CYS A 226 -7.88 6.60 -3.86
CA CYS A 226 -7.04 6.75 -5.05
C CYS A 226 -7.37 8.02 -5.81
N LEU A 227 -8.65 8.34 -6.02
CA LEU A 227 -9.10 9.58 -6.66
C LEU A 227 -8.63 10.80 -5.88
N PHE A 228 -8.85 10.83 -4.57
CA PHE A 228 -8.51 11.95 -3.71
C PHE A 228 -6.99 12.20 -3.64
N LEU A 229 -6.19 11.14 -3.55
CA LEU A 229 -4.74 11.22 -3.42
C LEU A 229 -4.00 11.14 -4.77
N TYR A 230 -4.71 11.09 -5.89
CA TYR A 230 -4.10 10.97 -7.22
C TYR A 230 -3.18 12.15 -7.56
N PRO A 231 -3.58 13.43 -7.38
CA PRO A 231 -2.69 14.56 -7.69
C PRO A 231 -1.40 14.53 -6.86
N LEU A 232 -1.51 14.13 -5.60
CA LEU A 232 -0.35 13.96 -4.72
C LEU A 232 0.56 12.83 -5.21
N SER A 233 -0.01 11.74 -5.72
CA SER A 233 0.75 10.64 -6.31
C SER A 233 1.53 11.06 -7.56
N VAL A 234 0.95 11.89 -8.42
CA VAL A 234 1.64 12.47 -9.58
C VAL A 234 2.80 13.37 -9.15
N LEU A 235 2.58 14.21 -8.13
CA LEU A 235 3.63 15.07 -7.58
C LEU A 235 4.78 14.26 -6.96
N ILE A 236 4.46 13.20 -6.21
CA ILE A 236 5.45 12.28 -5.64
C ILE A 236 6.28 11.67 -6.76
N ALA A 237 5.66 11.11 -7.79
CA ALA A 237 6.38 10.51 -8.91
C ALA A 237 7.33 11.50 -9.60
N ASN A 238 6.91 12.76 -9.77
CA ASN A 238 7.77 13.81 -10.33
C ASN A 238 8.98 14.13 -9.41
N VAL A 239 8.74 14.37 -8.12
CA VAL A 239 9.81 14.66 -7.15
C VAL A 239 10.74 13.46 -6.99
N GLN A 240 10.17 12.25 -7.05
CA GLN A 240 10.89 10.99 -6.92
C GLN A 240 11.64 10.55 -8.17
N SER A 241 11.35 11.09 -9.36
CA SER A 241 12.14 10.75 -10.54
C SER A 241 13.41 11.60 -10.68
N GLN A 242 13.47 12.81 -10.08
CA GLN A 242 14.60 13.76 -10.18
C GLN A 242 15.88 13.24 -9.49
N VAL A 243 16.96 12.96 -10.23
CA VAL A 243 18.22 12.38 -9.72
C VAL A 243 19.40 13.27 -10.12
N GLY A 244 20.34 13.50 -9.21
CA GLY A 244 21.47 14.42 -9.43
C GLY A 244 21.17 15.84 -8.97
N LYS A 245 22.18 16.52 -8.40
CA LYS A 245 22.01 17.84 -7.74
C LYS A 245 21.46 18.93 -8.68
N GLU A 246 21.77 18.87 -9.97
CA GLU A 246 21.34 19.86 -10.96
C GLU A 246 19.87 19.69 -11.39
N GLU A 247 19.35 18.46 -11.40
CA GLU A 247 17.96 18.17 -11.77
C GLU A 247 16.98 18.36 -10.59
N MET A 248 17.51 18.64 -9.39
CA MET A 248 16.74 18.73 -8.15
C MET A 248 16.04 20.08 -8.02
N LEU A 249 14.81 20.14 -8.52
CA LEU A 249 13.94 21.29 -8.27
C LEU A 249 13.57 21.39 -6.78
N ARG A 250 13.37 22.62 -6.31
CA ARG A 250 12.72 22.88 -5.02
C ARG A 250 11.27 22.38 -5.05
N PHE A 251 10.68 22.18 -3.88
CA PHE A 251 9.30 21.69 -3.77
C PHE A 251 8.31 22.56 -4.57
N GLN A 252 8.33 23.87 -4.37
CA GLN A 252 7.46 24.81 -5.10
C GLN A 252 7.68 24.76 -6.61
N ALA A 253 8.95 24.74 -7.04
CA ALA A 253 9.29 24.61 -8.46
C ALA A 253 8.82 23.26 -9.04
N SER A 254 8.82 22.18 -8.26
CA SER A 254 8.28 20.88 -8.69
C SER A 254 6.76 20.92 -8.85
N VAL A 255 6.05 21.58 -7.95
CA VAL A 255 4.59 21.79 -8.08
C VAL A 255 4.28 22.61 -9.34
N THR A 256 4.98 23.72 -9.55
CA THR A 256 4.81 24.55 -10.75
C THR A 256 5.16 23.77 -12.02
N ALA A 257 6.26 23.01 -12.02
CA ALA A 257 6.65 22.19 -13.16
C ALA A 257 5.60 21.12 -13.48
N VAL A 258 5.03 20.44 -12.48
CA VAL A 258 3.93 19.49 -12.70
C VAL A 258 2.70 20.19 -13.27
N TRP A 259 2.35 21.35 -12.71
CA TRP A 259 1.19 22.14 -13.15
C TRP A 259 1.33 22.59 -14.61
N GLU A 260 2.51 23.07 -15.00
CA GLU A 260 2.80 23.54 -16.35
C GLU A 260 2.91 22.39 -17.35
N ASN A 261 3.60 21.30 -17.00
CA ASN A 261 3.74 20.11 -17.86
C ASN A 261 2.40 19.44 -18.18
N HIS A 262 1.39 19.59 -17.31
CA HIS A 262 0.04 19.07 -17.53
C HIS A 262 -0.93 20.14 -18.05
N GLY A 263 -0.44 21.24 -18.62
CA GLY A 263 -1.27 22.23 -19.30
C GLY A 263 -2.18 23.05 -18.37
N ARG A 264 -1.81 23.20 -17.09
CA ARG A 264 -2.49 24.03 -16.08
C ARG A 264 -3.97 23.67 -15.86
N ARG A 265 -4.34 22.41 -16.07
CA ARG A 265 -5.70 21.90 -15.84
C ARG A 265 -5.66 20.67 -14.95
N VAL A 266 -6.45 20.68 -13.88
CA VAL A 266 -6.56 19.56 -12.94
C VAL A 266 -7.00 18.28 -13.66
N ALA A 267 -7.94 18.36 -14.60
CA ALA A 267 -8.40 17.21 -15.37
C ALA A 267 -7.27 16.52 -16.17
N LEU A 268 -6.25 17.26 -16.59
CA LEU A 268 -5.11 16.71 -17.32
C LEU A 268 -4.13 15.99 -16.41
N LEU A 269 -4.10 16.27 -15.11
CA LEU A 269 -3.37 15.45 -14.15
C LEU A 269 -3.95 14.03 -14.14
N TYR A 270 -5.28 13.90 -14.17
CA TYR A 270 -5.97 12.60 -14.22
C TYR A 270 -5.91 11.89 -15.58
N ARG A 271 -5.24 12.47 -16.59
CA ARG A 271 -5.11 11.84 -17.91
C ARG A 271 -4.26 10.57 -17.80
N GLY A 272 -4.87 9.42 -18.06
CA GLY A 272 -4.25 8.10 -17.84
C GLY A 272 -4.50 7.51 -16.44
N GLY A 273 -5.18 8.24 -15.55
CA GLY A 273 -5.52 7.81 -14.20
C GLY A 273 -6.64 6.76 -14.13
N SER A 274 -7.50 6.65 -15.14
CA SER A 274 -8.62 5.70 -15.16
C SER A 274 -8.17 4.24 -15.00
N LEU A 275 -7.10 3.84 -15.68
CA LEU A 275 -6.53 2.50 -15.55
C LEU A 275 -5.89 2.27 -14.17
N LEU A 276 -5.31 3.32 -13.57
CA LEU A 276 -4.76 3.26 -12.22
C LEU A 276 -5.89 3.13 -11.18
N ILE A 277 -6.99 3.86 -11.36
CA ILE A 277 -8.17 3.82 -10.51
C ILE A 277 -8.83 2.43 -10.60
N LEU A 278 -9.01 1.89 -11.82
CA LEU A 278 -9.53 0.54 -12.02
C LEU A 278 -8.64 -0.50 -11.34
N ARG A 279 -7.32 -0.38 -11.50
CA ARG A 279 -6.35 -1.21 -10.79
C ARG A 279 -6.55 -1.11 -9.28
N SER A 280 -6.61 0.09 -8.72
CA SER A 280 -6.80 0.29 -7.28
C SER A 280 -8.11 -0.34 -6.79
N CYS A 281 -9.21 -0.11 -7.49
CA CYS A 281 -10.53 -0.68 -7.19
C CYS A 281 -10.49 -2.21 -7.06
N LEU A 282 -9.91 -2.90 -8.05
CA LEU A 282 -9.81 -4.36 -8.06
C LEU A 282 -8.90 -4.89 -6.96
N THR A 283 -7.77 -4.21 -6.75
CA THR A 283 -6.76 -4.63 -5.78
C THR A 283 -7.32 -4.53 -4.37
N TRP A 284 -7.82 -3.35 -4.01
CA TRP A 284 -8.30 -3.10 -2.65
C TRP A 284 -9.56 -3.92 -2.34
N GLY A 285 -10.50 -4.05 -3.28
CA GLY A 285 -11.67 -4.92 -3.08
C GLY A 285 -11.28 -6.36 -2.79
N LEU A 286 -10.37 -6.92 -3.59
CA LEU A 286 -9.95 -8.31 -3.41
C LEU A 286 -9.11 -8.50 -2.15
N THR A 287 -8.18 -7.58 -1.84
CA THR A 287 -7.39 -7.62 -0.61
C THR A 287 -8.29 -7.57 0.62
N THR A 288 -9.26 -6.66 0.68
CA THR A 288 -10.18 -6.53 1.80
C THR A 288 -11.05 -7.78 1.95
N ALA A 289 -11.59 -8.32 0.85
CA ALA A 289 -12.40 -9.53 0.90
C ALA A 289 -11.62 -10.77 1.38
N ILE A 290 -10.40 -10.97 0.86
CA ILE A 290 -9.54 -12.08 1.29
C ILE A 290 -9.10 -11.88 2.74
N TYR A 291 -8.76 -10.66 3.14
CA TYR A 291 -8.37 -10.35 4.51
C TYR A 291 -9.50 -10.69 5.50
N ASP A 292 -10.72 -10.25 5.23
CA ASP A 292 -11.90 -10.51 6.07
C ASP A 292 -12.21 -12.01 6.15
N PHE A 293 -12.13 -12.71 5.01
CA PHE A 293 -12.31 -14.16 4.94
C PHE A 293 -11.26 -14.91 5.77
N LEU A 294 -9.98 -14.57 5.62
CA LEU A 294 -8.90 -15.21 6.37
C LEU A 294 -9.00 -14.90 7.86
N GLN A 295 -9.36 -13.67 8.24
CA GLN A 295 -9.50 -13.28 9.64
C GLN A 295 -10.61 -14.07 10.35
N GLN A 296 -11.67 -14.48 9.65
CA GLN A 296 -12.75 -15.28 10.23
C GLN A 296 -12.44 -16.78 10.31
N ASN A 297 -11.76 -17.33 9.31
CA ASN A 297 -11.45 -18.76 9.28
C ASN A 297 -10.27 -19.16 10.18
N THR A 298 -9.62 -18.20 10.83
CA THR A 298 -8.48 -18.45 11.72
C THR A 298 -8.77 -18.14 13.20
N VAL A 299 -10.03 -17.78 13.52
CA VAL A 299 -10.56 -17.63 14.89
C VAL A 299 -11.40 -18.86 15.21
#